data_AF-A0A7T0PC87-F1
#
_entry.id   AF-A0A7T0PC87-F1
#
_cell.length_a   1.000
_cell.length_b   1.000
_cell.length_c   1.000
_cell.angle_alpha   90.00
_cell.angle_beta   90.00
_cell.angle_gamma   90.00
#
_symmetry.space_group_name_H-M   'P 1'
#
loop_
_entity.id
_entity.type
_entity.pdbx_description
1 polymer ?
#
loop_
_entity_poly.entity_id
_entity_poly.type
_entity_poly.pdbx_seq_one_letter_code
_entity_poly.pdbx_strand_id
1 'polypeptide(L)'
;MPPSPASGRPPAREGISATKTVLRGVVPPGQFWAARAGDSPFAPGTLLEPGTQLLGPVPAWHFPDLPEEAPIPFDYQVLHVDADLIIVHKPHFLPTTSNGRLVRQTLQTRLRVDFAEPDIVPLHRLDRLTAGVVVCSRNPQTRAAYQQLFSQRQVRKTYQARTVRPLSPVSPPPQEIVLGMRKVKGCRQVLADAAGTPTRTWVQPHPEYVELRPLTGHTHQLRVLLNHLGAPIVGDDTYPVDKGLDLYDFSSPLQLLAYSLEFTDPLTSRARKYVAPYSFGGSLD
;
A
#
# COMPACT_ATOMS: atom_id res chain seq x y z
N MET A 1 15.01 -20.74 3.70
CA MET A 1 16.00 -19.88 3.01
C MET A 1 16.81 -19.11 4.05
N PRO A 2 18.12 -18.88 3.82
CA PRO A 2 18.98 -18.14 4.75
C PRO A 2 18.60 -16.65 4.80
N PRO A 3 18.99 -15.92 5.87
CA PRO A 3 18.78 -14.47 5.96
C PRO A 3 19.45 -13.70 4.83
N SER A 4 18.89 -12.53 4.48
CA SER A 4 19.46 -11.64 3.47
C SER A 4 20.91 -11.28 3.82
N PRO A 5 21.88 -11.50 2.92
CA PRO A 5 23.29 -11.22 3.18
C PRO A 5 23.56 -9.72 3.40
N ALA A 6 22.69 -8.84 2.90
CA ALA A 6 22.78 -7.42 3.16
C ALA A 6 22.27 -7.06 4.57
N SER A 7 21.03 -7.37 4.92
CA SER A 7 20.44 -6.86 6.17
C SER A 7 20.51 -7.81 7.36
N GLY A 8 20.92 -9.07 7.15
CA GLY A 8 20.76 -10.17 8.12
C GLY A 8 19.30 -10.53 8.39
N ARG A 9 18.37 -10.04 7.56
CA ARG A 9 16.93 -10.21 7.79
C ARG A 9 16.49 -11.58 7.30
N PRO A 10 15.84 -12.43 8.12
CA PRO A 10 15.30 -13.70 7.64
C PRO A 10 14.18 -13.45 6.60
N PRO A 11 13.99 -14.38 5.65
CA PRO A 11 12.88 -14.31 4.69
C PRO A 11 11.53 -14.32 5.42
N ALA A 12 10.48 -13.83 4.77
CA ALA A 12 9.14 -13.88 5.34
C ALA A 12 8.73 -15.34 5.67
N ARG A 13 8.06 -15.54 6.82
CA ARG A 13 7.52 -16.82 7.27
C ARG A 13 6.00 -16.71 7.26
N GLU A 14 5.30 -17.65 6.61
CA GLU A 14 3.83 -17.60 6.48
C GLU A 14 3.35 -16.23 5.91
N GLY A 15 4.13 -15.68 4.97
CA GLY A 15 3.92 -14.35 4.38
C GLY A 15 4.28 -13.15 5.28
N ILE A 16 4.57 -13.39 6.57
CA ILE A 16 4.84 -12.37 7.57
C ILE A 16 6.31 -11.99 7.57
N SER A 17 6.56 -10.69 7.61
CA SER A 17 7.88 -10.10 7.68
C SER A 17 8.42 -10.06 9.10
N ALA A 18 9.70 -10.44 9.29
CA ALA A 18 10.38 -10.22 10.57
C ALA A 18 10.48 -8.73 10.91
N THR A 19 10.38 -8.39 12.19
CA THR A 19 10.47 -7.04 12.75
C THR A 19 11.79 -6.84 13.49
N LYS A 20 12.31 -5.62 13.45
CA LYS A 20 13.57 -5.27 14.11
C LYS A 20 13.28 -4.86 15.55
N THR A 21 14.07 -5.38 16.48
CA THR A 21 14.08 -5.01 17.90
C THR A 21 15.52 -4.78 18.36
N VAL A 22 15.71 -4.32 19.59
CA VAL A 22 17.03 -4.18 20.22
C VAL A 22 17.04 -4.99 21.51
N LEU A 23 17.84 -6.05 21.55
CA LEU A 23 18.03 -6.89 22.73
C LEU A 23 19.03 -6.25 23.69
N ARG A 24 18.84 -6.44 24.99
CA ARG A 24 19.71 -5.89 26.05
C ARG A 24 19.88 -6.90 27.18
N GLY A 25 21.08 -6.97 27.74
CA GLY A 25 21.40 -7.84 28.88
C GLY A 25 21.53 -9.31 28.49
N VAL A 26 20.43 -9.95 28.11
CA VAL A 26 20.40 -11.37 27.73
C VAL A 26 19.48 -11.60 26.54
N VAL A 27 19.80 -12.56 25.68
CA VAL A 27 18.90 -13.01 24.60
C VAL A 27 17.70 -13.73 25.22
N PRO A 28 16.46 -13.25 25.02
CA PRO A 28 15.28 -13.88 25.60
C PRO A 28 14.95 -15.20 24.89
N PRO A 29 14.04 -16.03 25.46
CA PRO A 29 13.49 -17.18 24.76
C PRO A 29 12.86 -16.77 23.42
N GLY A 30 13.04 -17.60 22.39
CA GLY A 30 12.54 -17.36 21.03
C GLY A 30 13.64 -17.39 19.98
N GLN A 31 13.29 -17.01 18.74
CA GLN A 31 14.23 -16.97 17.62
C GLN A 31 14.56 -15.53 17.25
N PHE A 32 15.84 -15.17 17.42
CA PHE A 32 16.37 -13.85 17.11
C PHE A 32 17.56 -13.96 16.17
N TRP A 33 17.57 -13.20 15.10
CA TRP A 33 18.71 -13.14 14.17
C TRP A 33 19.38 -11.78 14.29
N ALA A 34 20.70 -11.75 14.47
CA ALA A 34 21.46 -10.51 14.52
C ALA A 34 21.17 -9.64 13.29
N ALA A 35 20.79 -8.39 13.52
CA ALA A 35 20.60 -7.43 12.44
C ALA A 35 21.92 -6.69 12.17
N ARG A 36 22.07 -6.14 10.96
CA ARG A 36 23.23 -5.28 10.67
C ARG A 36 23.28 -4.08 11.65
N ALA A 37 24.40 -3.96 12.35
CA ALA A 37 24.81 -2.85 13.21
C ALA A 37 26.34 -2.83 13.28
N GLY A 38 26.95 -1.65 13.13
CA GLY A 38 28.39 -1.50 12.88
C GLY A 38 29.30 -1.94 14.03
N ASP A 39 28.79 -1.94 15.24
CA ASP A 39 29.46 -2.33 16.48
C ASP A 39 28.93 -3.65 17.06
N SER A 40 28.04 -4.35 16.35
CA SER A 40 27.52 -5.63 16.84
C SER A 40 28.60 -6.71 16.79
N PRO A 41 28.79 -7.48 17.87
CA PRO A 41 29.73 -8.60 17.87
C PRO A 41 29.24 -9.80 17.04
N PHE A 42 28.01 -9.76 16.53
CA PHE A 42 27.41 -10.84 15.76
C PHE A 42 27.32 -10.46 14.28
N ALA A 43 27.73 -11.38 13.41
CA ALA A 43 27.54 -11.21 11.97
C ALA A 43 26.03 -11.07 11.64
N PRO A 44 25.63 -10.21 10.69
CA PRO A 44 24.23 -10.07 10.30
C PRO A 44 23.64 -11.41 9.82
N GLY A 45 22.51 -11.82 10.38
CA GLY A 45 21.84 -13.08 10.08
C GLY A 45 22.20 -14.24 11.00
N THR A 46 23.14 -14.06 11.94
CA THR A 46 23.46 -15.08 12.95
C THR A 46 22.26 -15.32 13.87
N LEU A 47 21.83 -16.57 14.02
CA LEU A 47 20.83 -16.95 15.04
C LEU A 47 21.47 -16.79 16.43
N LEU A 48 20.83 -16.01 17.29
CA LEU A 48 21.28 -15.73 18.64
C LEU A 48 20.71 -16.79 19.58
N GLU A 49 21.58 -17.46 20.34
CA GLU A 49 21.16 -18.49 21.30
C GLU A 49 20.47 -17.85 22.52
N PRO A 50 19.26 -18.30 22.91
CA PRO A 50 18.60 -17.87 24.13
C PRO A 50 19.50 -18.06 25.37
N GLY A 51 19.52 -17.07 26.27
CA GLY A 51 20.38 -17.08 27.45
C GLY A 51 21.78 -16.49 27.23
N THR A 52 22.17 -16.19 25.99
CA THR A 52 23.45 -15.52 25.70
C THR A 52 23.49 -14.13 26.33
N GLN A 53 24.54 -13.85 27.11
CA GLN A 53 24.78 -12.53 27.70
C GLN A 53 25.25 -11.53 26.63
N LEU A 54 24.63 -10.36 26.63
CA LEU A 54 24.89 -9.29 25.67
C LEU A 54 25.72 -8.20 26.35
N LEU A 55 26.92 -7.95 25.83
CA LEU A 55 27.83 -6.90 26.33
C LEU A 55 27.31 -5.48 26.06
N GLY A 56 26.27 -5.34 25.24
CA GLY A 56 25.64 -4.08 24.88
C GLY A 56 24.33 -4.31 24.12
N PRO A 57 23.68 -3.23 23.66
CA PRO A 57 22.45 -3.34 22.88
C PRO A 57 22.72 -4.01 21.53
N VAL A 58 22.00 -5.10 21.23
CA VAL A 58 22.15 -5.84 19.96
C VAL A 58 20.86 -5.72 19.15
N PRO A 59 20.89 -5.03 18.01
CA PRO A 59 19.76 -5.04 17.08
C PRO A 59 19.54 -6.43 16.52
N ALA A 60 18.31 -6.93 16.56
CA ALA A 60 17.95 -8.26 16.10
C ALA A 60 16.63 -8.26 15.32
N TRP A 61 16.48 -9.21 14.42
CA TRP A 61 15.23 -9.55 13.76
C TRP A 61 14.53 -10.66 14.53
N HIS A 62 13.22 -10.57 14.67
CA HIS A 62 12.38 -11.64 15.20
C HIS A 62 11.04 -11.66 14.47
N PHE A 63 10.31 -12.76 14.58
CA PHE A 63 8.91 -12.79 14.17
C PHE A 63 8.06 -12.45 15.40
N PRO A 64 7.21 -11.42 15.33
CA PRO A 64 6.34 -11.09 16.46
C PRO A 64 5.29 -12.18 16.64
N ASP A 65 4.89 -12.40 17.89
CA ASP A 65 3.65 -13.09 18.18
C ASP A 65 2.49 -12.20 17.75
N LEU A 66 1.66 -12.72 16.85
CA LEU A 66 0.59 -11.98 16.23
C LEU A 66 -0.75 -12.54 16.72
N PRO A 67 -1.71 -11.66 17.06
CA PRO A 67 -3.05 -12.12 17.40
C PRO A 67 -3.69 -12.81 16.20
N GLU A 68 -4.67 -13.67 16.48
CA GLU A 68 -5.52 -14.24 15.45
C GLU A 68 -6.32 -13.13 14.75
N GLU A 69 -6.40 -13.21 13.42
CA GLU A 69 -7.14 -12.25 12.59
C GLU A 69 -8.34 -12.94 11.98
N ALA A 70 -9.54 -12.39 12.17
CA ALA A 70 -10.72 -12.86 11.46
C ALA A 70 -10.51 -12.67 9.95
N PRO A 71 -11.07 -13.56 9.11
CA PRO A 71 -10.86 -13.50 7.67
C PRO A 71 -11.48 -12.23 7.06
N ILE A 72 -10.76 -11.62 6.10
CA ILE A 72 -11.37 -10.64 5.18
C ILE A 72 -11.87 -11.44 3.97
N PRO A 73 -13.19 -11.54 3.73
CA PRO A 73 -13.77 -12.51 2.79
C PRO A 73 -13.72 -12.03 1.32
N PHE A 74 -12.67 -11.31 0.93
CA PHE A 74 -12.48 -10.80 -0.42
C PHE A 74 -11.10 -11.14 -0.92
N ASP A 75 -11.01 -11.77 -2.09
CA ASP A 75 -9.75 -12.11 -2.73
C ASP A 75 -9.35 -11.12 -3.81
N TYR A 76 -8.05 -11.09 -4.07
CA TYR A 76 -7.50 -10.34 -5.19
C TYR A 76 -7.61 -11.15 -6.47
N GLN A 77 -7.62 -10.46 -7.60
CA GLN A 77 -7.55 -11.07 -8.92
C GLN A 77 -6.18 -10.79 -9.53
N VAL A 78 -5.53 -11.81 -10.07
CA VAL A 78 -4.28 -11.64 -10.82
C VAL A 78 -4.60 -11.11 -12.22
N LEU A 79 -3.96 -10.01 -12.60
CA LEU A 79 -4.08 -9.40 -13.93
C LEU A 79 -2.90 -9.75 -14.84
N HIS A 80 -1.71 -9.90 -14.26
CA HIS A 80 -0.49 -10.24 -15.00
C HIS A 80 0.57 -10.84 -14.07
N VAL A 81 1.35 -11.79 -14.57
CA VAL A 81 2.52 -12.35 -13.90
C VAL A 81 3.64 -12.52 -14.92
N ASP A 82 4.83 -12.02 -14.60
CA ASP A 82 6.06 -12.36 -15.32
C ASP A 82 7.20 -12.62 -14.32
N ALA A 83 8.45 -12.65 -14.81
CA ALA A 83 9.63 -12.92 -13.99
C ALA A 83 9.90 -11.84 -12.93
N ASP A 84 9.45 -10.59 -13.13
CA ASP A 84 9.78 -9.45 -12.27
C ASP A 84 8.57 -8.90 -11.50
N LEU A 85 7.39 -8.98 -12.10
CA LEU A 85 6.17 -8.33 -11.64
C LEU A 85 4.99 -9.29 -11.48
N ILE A 86 4.20 -9.01 -10.45
CA ILE A 86 2.84 -9.52 -10.28
C ILE A 86 1.91 -8.30 -10.23
N ILE A 87 0.96 -8.24 -11.15
CA ILE A 87 -0.05 -7.18 -11.19
C ILE A 87 -1.37 -7.78 -10.74
N VAL A 88 -2.03 -7.11 -9.81
CA VAL A 88 -3.29 -7.58 -9.24
C VAL A 88 -4.33 -6.48 -9.22
N HIS A 89 -5.58 -6.88 -9.31
CA HIS A 89 -6.72 -6.08 -8.87
C HIS A 89 -6.99 -6.40 -7.40
N LYS A 90 -6.70 -5.43 -6.52
CA LYS A 90 -6.97 -5.51 -5.08
C LYS A 90 -8.44 -5.16 -4.82
N PRO A 91 -9.21 -5.95 -4.05
CA PRO A 91 -10.59 -5.61 -3.70
C PRO A 91 -10.63 -4.45 -2.70
N HIS A 92 -11.83 -3.92 -2.47
CA HIS A 92 -12.11 -3.07 -1.32
C HIS A 92 -11.82 -3.81 -0.01
N PHE A 93 -11.59 -3.07 1.07
CA PHE A 93 -11.34 -3.56 2.42
C PHE A 93 -10.05 -4.36 2.67
N LEU A 94 -9.37 -4.88 1.64
CA LEU A 94 -8.09 -5.55 1.80
C LEU A 94 -6.94 -4.51 1.91
N PRO A 95 -6.18 -4.44 3.02
CA PRO A 95 -4.98 -3.63 3.10
C PRO A 95 -3.91 -4.11 2.11
N THR A 96 -3.17 -3.17 1.51
CA THR A 96 -2.05 -3.54 0.62
C THR A 96 -0.89 -4.18 1.38
N THR A 97 -0.55 -3.64 2.56
CA THR A 97 0.54 -4.09 3.44
C THR A 97 0.08 -4.08 4.90
N SER A 98 0.85 -4.73 5.78
CA SER A 98 0.61 -4.72 7.21
C SER A 98 0.57 -3.31 7.80
N ASN A 99 -0.32 -3.07 8.77
CA ASN A 99 -0.47 -1.78 9.46
C ASN A 99 -0.46 -1.89 10.99
N GLY A 100 -0.02 -3.04 11.53
CA GLY A 100 0.02 -3.36 12.96
C GLY A 100 -1.30 -3.93 13.51
N ARG A 101 -2.45 -3.56 12.92
CA ARG A 101 -3.75 -4.15 13.28
C ARG A 101 -4.09 -5.36 12.44
N LEU A 102 -3.70 -5.32 11.17
CA LEU A 102 -3.80 -6.42 10.21
C LEU A 102 -2.42 -6.69 9.65
N VAL A 103 -2.01 -7.94 9.74
CA VAL A 103 -0.70 -8.44 9.31
C VAL A 103 -0.89 -9.64 8.38
N ARG A 104 -1.79 -10.58 8.72
CA ARG A 104 -2.11 -11.76 7.89
C ARG A 104 -3.05 -11.43 6.75
N GLN A 105 -4.12 -10.70 7.04
CA GLN A 105 -5.16 -10.34 6.07
C GLN A 105 -4.75 -9.13 5.24
N THR A 106 -3.65 -9.24 4.49
CA THR A 106 -3.15 -8.18 3.59
C THR A 106 -2.79 -8.76 2.23
N LEU A 107 -2.86 -7.94 1.18
CA LEU A 107 -2.51 -8.35 -0.18
C LEU A 107 -1.09 -8.92 -0.25
N GLN A 108 -0.12 -8.26 0.38
CA GLN A 108 1.26 -8.71 0.39
C GLN A 108 1.41 -10.10 1.03
N THR A 109 0.80 -10.31 2.20
CA THR A 109 0.92 -11.59 2.91
C THR A 109 0.27 -12.70 2.10
N ARG A 110 -0.93 -12.48 1.55
CA ARG A 110 -1.61 -13.46 0.70
C ARG A 110 -0.78 -13.81 -0.52
N LEU A 111 -0.30 -12.83 -1.29
CA LEU A 111 0.56 -13.08 -2.44
C LEU A 111 1.80 -13.91 -2.09
N ARG A 112 2.46 -13.62 -0.97
CA ARG A 112 3.64 -14.40 -0.53
C ARG A 112 3.30 -15.86 -0.22
N VAL A 113 2.13 -16.10 0.39
CA VAL A 113 1.65 -17.44 0.73
C VAL A 113 1.23 -18.17 -0.53
N ASP A 114 0.39 -17.56 -1.35
CA ASP A 114 -0.22 -18.17 -2.53
C ASP A 114 0.82 -18.51 -3.62
N PHE A 115 1.83 -17.65 -3.79
CA PHE A 115 2.95 -17.90 -4.71
C PHE A 115 4.15 -18.62 -4.06
N ALA A 116 4.09 -18.91 -2.76
CA ALA A 116 5.21 -19.45 -1.98
C ALA A 116 6.53 -18.63 -2.12
N GLU A 117 6.41 -17.31 -2.28
CA GLU A 117 7.51 -16.38 -2.57
C GLU A 117 7.64 -15.31 -1.47
N PRO A 118 8.58 -15.43 -0.52
CA PRO A 118 8.68 -14.51 0.61
C PRO A 118 9.12 -13.10 0.22
N ASP A 119 9.72 -12.95 -0.96
CA ASP A 119 10.28 -11.70 -1.42
C ASP A 119 9.28 -10.77 -2.10
N ILE A 120 8.02 -11.17 -2.31
CA ILE A 120 7.02 -10.31 -2.95
C ILE A 120 6.80 -9.02 -2.13
N VAL A 121 6.89 -7.86 -2.81
CA VAL A 121 6.69 -6.53 -2.20
C VAL A 121 5.85 -5.65 -3.13
N PRO A 122 4.75 -5.05 -2.63
CA PRO A 122 4.04 -3.99 -3.36
C PRO A 122 4.96 -2.79 -3.63
N LEU A 123 5.00 -2.33 -4.88
CA LEU A 123 5.80 -1.17 -5.30
C LEU A 123 5.12 0.16 -4.97
N HIS A 124 3.81 0.13 -4.79
CA HIS A 124 3.01 1.21 -4.24
C HIS A 124 1.88 0.63 -3.39
N ARG A 125 1.17 1.51 -2.69
CA ARG A 125 0.04 1.13 -1.84
C ARG A 125 -1.24 1.83 -2.25
N LEU A 126 -2.34 1.11 -2.13
CA LEU A 126 -3.67 1.68 -2.03
C LEU A 126 -4.12 1.63 -0.57
N ASP A 127 -4.96 2.59 -0.18
CA ASP A 127 -5.63 2.55 1.11
C ASP A 127 -6.50 1.29 1.21
N ARG A 128 -6.77 0.84 2.45
CA ARG A 128 -7.55 -0.38 2.71
C ARG A 128 -8.88 -0.38 1.95
N LEU A 129 -9.58 0.75 1.95
CA LEU A 129 -10.90 0.88 1.34
C LEU A 129 -10.88 1.03 -0.18
N THR A 130 -9.76 1.43 -0.78
CA THR A 130 -9.64 1.68 -2.22
C THR A 130 -9.39 0.37 -2.97
N ALA A 131 -10.21 0.03 -3.95
CA ALA A 131 -9.94 -1.08 -4.86
C ALA A 131 -9.08 -0.65 -6.04
N GLY A 132 -8.55 -1.61 -6.80
CA GLY A 132 -7.93 -1.34 -8.09
C GLY A 132 -6.54 -1.94 -8.26
N VAL A 133 -5.85 -1.49 -9.30
CA VAL A 133 -4.57 -2.05 -9.76
C VAL A 133 -3.46 -1.79 -8.73
N VAL A 134 -2.75 -2.86 -8.36
CA VAL A 134 -1.52 -2.81 -7.54
C VAL A 134 -0.41 -3.56 -8.26
N VAL A 135 0.76 -2.93 -8.34
CA VAL A 135 1.99 -3.53 -8.88
C VAL A 135 2.84 -4.07 -7.74
N CYS A 136 3.17 -5.35 -7.79
CA CYS A 136 4.06 -6.02 -6.85
C CYS A 136 5.33 -6.48 -7.57
N SER A 137 6.50 -6.21 -6.99
CA SER A 137 7.77 -6.79 -7.43
C SER A 137 7.93 -8.15 -6.78
N ARG A 138 8.16 -9.18 -7.58
CA ARG A 138 8.52 -10.52 -7.09
C ARG A 138 10.04 -10.73 -7.06
N ASN A 139 10.77 -10.07 -7.96
CA ASN A 139 12.22 -10.20 -8.08
C ASN A 139 12.98 -9.10 -7.29
N PRO A 140 13.79 -9.43 -6.27
CA PRO A 140 14.62 -8.46 -5.54
C PRO A 140 15.66 -7.74 -6.41
N GLN A 141 16.19 -8.38 -7.46
CA GLN A 141 17.28 -7.81 -8.27
C GLN A 141 16.81 -6.65 -9.15
N THR A 142 15.57 -6.72 -9.65
CA THR A 142 14.97 -5.68 -10.51
C THR A 142 14.11 -4.68 -9.75
N ARG A 143 13.79 -4.98 -8.48
CA ARG A 143 12.93 -4.17 -7.60
C ARG A 143 13.28 -2.69 -7.57
N ALA A 144 14.57 -2.37 -7.43
CA ALA A 144 15.02 -0.98 -7.31
C ALA A 144 14.66 -0.15 -8.55
N ALA A 145 14.83 -0.72 -9.74
CA ALA A 145 14.49 -0.05 -11.01
C ALA A 145 12.99 0.27 -11.09
N TYR A 146 12.12 -0.66 -10.70
CA TYR A 146 10.68 -0.42 -10.68
C TYR A 146 10.24 0.54 -9.56
N GLN A 147 10.84 0.46 -8.36
CA GLN A 147 10.56 1.41 -7.27
C GLN A 147 10.91 2.85 -7.66
N GLN A 148 11.98 3.02 -8.45
CA GLN A 148 12.40 4.32 -8.95
C GLN A 148 11.33 4.99 -9.82
N LEU A 149 10.55 4.24 -10.60
CA LEU A 149 9.45 4.81 -11.40
C LEU A 149 8.43 5.54 -10.52
N PHE A 150 8.11 4.97 -9.35
CA PHE A 150 7.15 5.57 -8.42
C PHE A 150 7.72 6.79 -7.71
N SER A 151 8.98 6.71 -7.24
CA SER A 151 9.63 7.84 -6.55
C SER A 151 9.87 9.02 -7.50
N GLN A 152 10.18 8.75 -8.77
CA GLN A 152 10.38 9.75 -9.83
C GLN A 152 9.07 10.16 -10.53
N ARG A 153 7.91 9.67 -10.07
CA ARG A 153 6.58 10.00 -10.63
C ARG A 153 6.45 9.72 -12.13
N GLN A 154 7.15 8.70 -12.62
CA GLN A 154 7.10 8.23 -14.01
C GLN A 154 5.94 7.26 -14.25
N VAL A 155 5.19 6.93 -13.21
CA VAL A 155 3.97 6.10 -13.28
C VAL A 155 2.74 6.99 -13.39
N ARG A 156 1.98 6.85 -14.48
CA ARG A 156 0.68 7.50 -14.68
C ARG A 156 -0.40 6.65 -14.04
N LYS A 157 -1.26 7.29 -13.24
CA LYS A 157 -2.34 6.61 -12.51
C LYS A 157 -3.66 7.31 -12.80
N THR A 158 -4.67 6.54 -13.15
CA THR A 158 -6.03 7.01 -13.35
C THR A 158 -6.93 6.35 -12.33
N TYR A 159 -7.71 7.16 -11.64
CA TYR A 159 -8.71 6.74 -10.68
C TYR A 159 -10.09 7.15 -11.15
N GLN A 160 -11.10 6.37 -10.76
CA GLN A 160 -12.51 6.70 -10.93
C GLN A 160 -13.17 6.75 -9.56
N ALA A 161 -14.03 7.75 -9.33
CA ALA A 161 -14.77 7.89 -8.08
C ALA A 161 -16.25 8.18 -8.33
N ARG A 162 -17.16 7.43 -7.68
CA ARG A 162 -18.58 7.83 -7.61
C ARG A 162 -18.79 8.73 -6.41
N THR A 163 -19.44 9.87 -6.62
CA THR A 163 -19.65 10.88 -5.58
C THR A 163 -21.11 10.93 -5.17
N VAL A 164 -21.36 11.26 -3.90
CA VAL A 164 -22.73 11.38 -3.34
C VAL A 164 -23.53 12.47 -4.05
N ARG A 165 -22.83 13.52 -4.50
CA ARG A 165 -23.37 14.61 -5.30
C ARG A 165 -22.51 14.76 -6.56
N PRO A 166 -23.11 14.97 -7.74
CA PRO A 166 -22.35 15.27 -8.95
C PRO A 166 -21.49 16.52 -8.78
N LEU A 167 -20.30 16.52 -9.40
CA LEU A 167 -19.51 17.74 -9.55
C LEU A 167 -20.12 18.54 -10.72
N SER A 168 -20.85 19.63 -10.46
CA SER A 168 -21.57 20.40 -11.49
C SER A 168 -20.67 21.26 -12.41
N PRO A 169 -21.10 21.56 -13.66
CA PRO A 169 -22.21 20.95 -14.41
C PRO A 169 -21.71 19.80 -15.30
N VAL A 170 -22.61 19.18 -16.07
CA VAL A 170 -22.32 18.12 -17.04
C VAL A 170 -21.17 18.54 -17.98
N SER A 171 -20.00 17.89 -17.82
CA SER A 171 -18.80 18.02 -18.66
C SER A 171 -18.03 19.36 -18.57
N PRO A 172 -17.50 19.78 -17.41
CA PRO A 172 -16.53 20.86 -17.37
C PRO A 172 -15.20 20.37 -17.98
N PRO A 173 -14.40 21.27 -18.59
CA PRO A 173 -13.11 20.86 -19.11
C PRO A 173 -12.25 20.28 -17.98
N PRO A 174 -11.36 19.34 -18.30
CA PRO A 174 -10.45 18.81 -17.31
C PRO A 174 -9.60 19.93 -16.70
N GLN A 175 -9.43 19.90 -15.38
CA GLN A 175 -8.69 20.92 -14.66
C GLN A 175 -7.68 20.31 -13.69
N GLU A 176 -6.55 20.97 -13.50
CA GLU A 176 -5.62 20.64 -12.44
C GLU A 176 -5.95 21.47 -11.19
N ILE A 177 -6.17 20.78 -10.06
CA ILE A 177 -6.48 21.41 -8.79
C ILE A 177 -5.29 21.25 -7.85
N VAL A 178 -4.87 22.37 -7.27
CA VAL A 178 -3.88 22.42 -6.20
C VAL A 178 -4.60 22.58 -4.87
N LEU A 179 -4.39 21.64 -3.95
CA LEU A 179 -4.99 21.69 -2.62
C LEU A 179 -3.93 21.41 -1.55
N GLY A 180 -3.78 22.34 -0.61
CA GLY A 180 -2.95 22.14 0.58
C GLY A 180 -3.62 21.14 1.53
N MET A 181 -2.85 20.17 2.02
CA MET A 181 -3.34 19.13 2.92
C MET A 181 -2.46 18.98 4.15
N ARG A 182 -3.07 18.86 5.33
CA ARG A 182 -2.35 18.62 6.59
C ARG A 182 -2.88 17.39 7.29
N LYS A 183 -1.98 16.42 7.54
CA LYS A 183 -2.28 15.25 8.35
C LYS A 183 -2.04 15.56 9.83
N VAL A 184 -3.09 15.48 10.64
CA VAL A 184 -2.97 15.58 12.11
C VAL A 184 -2.67 14.19 12.70
N LYS A 185 -1.68 14.10 13.58
CA LYS A 185 -1.30 12.85 14.25
C LYS A 185 -2.46 12.37 15.12
N GLY A 186 -2.77 11.06 15.05
CA GLY A 186 -3.86 10.45 15.82
C GLY A 186 -5.25 10.58 15.19
N CYS A 187 -5.46 11.53 14.27
CA CYS A 187 -6.74 11.66 13.55
C CYS A 187 -6.75 10.76 12.31
N ARG A 188 -7.92 10.24 11.90
CA ARG A 188 -8.07 9.54 10.61
C ARG A 188 -8.22 10.51 9.45
N GLN A 189 -8.92 11.62 9.68
CA GLN A 189 -9.05 12.69 8.70
C GLN A 189 -7.70 13.38 8.40
N VAL A 190 -7.67 13.99 7.22
CA VAL A 190 -6.65 14.89 6.68
C VAL A 190 -7.41 16.15 6.34
N LEU A 191 -6.90 17.29 6.79
CA LEU A 191 -7.58 18.57 6.64
C LEU A 191 -7.15 19.22 5.33
N ALA A 192 -8.11 19.81 4.61
CA ALA A 192 -7.81 20.82 3.60
C ALA A 192 -7.31 22.07 4.32
N ASP A 193 -6.07 22.46 4.04
CA ASP A 193 -5.36 23.51 4.77
C ASP A 193 -4.37 24.17 3.81
N ALA A 194 -4.54 25.47 3.54
CA ALA A 194 -3.70 26.22 2.63
C ALA A 194 -2.22 26.26 3.07
N ALA A 195 -1.94 26.11 4.37
CA ALA A 195 -0.58 26.01 4.91
C ALA A 195 -0.05 24.56 4.94
N GLY A 196 -0.86 23.59 4.49
CA GLY A 196 -0.48 22.18 4.39
C GLY A 196 0.44 21.88 3.20
N THR A 197 0.78 20.60 3.05
CA THR A 197 1.55 20.13 1.89
C THR A 197 0.73 20.30 0.61
N PRO A 198 1.23 21.02 -0.41
CA PRO A 198 0.50 21.19 -1.66
C PRO A 198 0.41 19.87 -2.42
N THR A 199 -0.82 19.49 -2.77
CA THR A 199 -1.12 18.32 -3.58
C THR A 199 -1.69 18.76 -4.92
N ARG A 200 -1.39 18.01 -5.98
CA ARG A 200 -1.79 18.32 -7.36
C ARG A 200 -2.55 17.14 -7.94
N THR A 201 -3.77 17.39 -8.42
CA THR A 201 -4.63 16.36 -9.00
C THR A 201 -5.33 16.92 -10.22
N TRP A 202 -5.20 16.23 -11.34
CA TRP A 202 -6.03 16.51 -12.50
C TRP A 202 -7.39 15.83 -12.33
N VAL A 203 -8.47 16.55 -12.64
CA VAL A 203 -9.86 16.18 -12.37
C VAL A 203 -10.70 16.38 -13.63
N GLN A 204 -11.44 15.34 -14.01
CA GLN A 204 -12.44 15.40 -15.08
C GLN A 204 -13.74 14.74 -14.63
N PRO A 205 -14.82 15.51 -14.43
CA PRO A 205 -16.14 14.97 -14.15
C PRO A 205 -16.73 14.29 -15.39
N HIS A 206 -17.30 13.11 -15.18
CA HIS A 206 -18.15 12.38 -16.12
C HIS A 206 -19.56 12.25 -15.50
N PRO A 207 -20.58 11.83 -16.29
CA PRO A 207 -21.94 11.69 -15.77
C PRO A 207 -22.06 10.76 -14.56
N GLU A 208 -21.33 9.64 -14.54
CA GLU A 208 -21.46 8.61 -13.50
C GLU A 208 -20.31 8.58 -12.47
N TYR A 209 -19.19 9.21 -12.78
CA TYR A 209 -17.98 9.19 -11.95
C TYR A 209 -17.10 10.42 -12.20
N VAL A 210 -16.13 10.64 -11.33
CA VAL A 210 -15.06 11.62 -11.53
C VAL A 210 -13.77 10.89 -11.85
N GLU A 211 -13.15 11.20 -12.99
CA GLU A 211 -11.81 10.75 -13.31
C GLU A 211 -10.78 11.62 -12.58
N LEU A 212 -9.80 10.99 -11.95
CA LEU A 212 -8.79 11.65 -11.13
C LEU A 212 -7.41 11.12 -11.49
N ARG A 213 -6.45 12.01 -11.75
CA ARG A 213 -5.04 11.65 -11.98
C ARG A 213 -4.15 12.39 -10.98
N PRO A 214 -3.74 11.73 -9.87
CA PRO A 214 -2.90 12.37 -8.87
C PRO A 214 -1.46 12.52 -9.37
N LEU A 215 -0.98 13.77 -9.41
CA LEU A 215 0.40 14.13 -9.79
C LEU A 215 1.35 14.14 -8.58
N THR A 216 0.78 14.11 -7.38
CA THR A 216 1.46 13.94 -6.09
C THR A 216 0.91 12.71 -5.36
N GLY A 217 1.59 12.29 -4.29
CA GLY A 217 1.07 11.28 -3.37
C GLY A 217 0.93 11.88 -1.98
N HIS A 218 -0.28 11.84 -1.43
CA HIS A 218 -0.57 12.23 -0.05
C HIS A 218 -1.65 11.31 0.53
N THR A 219 -1.62 11.08 1.84
CA THR A 219 -2.65 10.29 2.54
C THR A 219 -4.04 10.83 2.22
N HIS A 220 -4.95 9.96 1.78
CA HIS A 220 -6.34 10.29 1.44
C HIS A 220 -6.51 11.40 0.38
N GLN A 221 -5.49 11.71 -0.43
CA GLN A 221 -5.49 12.88 -1.34
C GLN A 221 -6.79 13.04 -2.14
N LEU A 222 -7.24 11.97 -2.81
CA LEU A 222 -8.44 12.01 -3.66
C LEU A 222 -9.74 12.17 -2.85
N ARG A 223 -9.80 11.55 -1.68
CA ARG A 223 -10.96 11.61 -0.76
C ARG A 223 -11.13 13.01 -0.19
N VAL A 224 -10.03 13.62 0.26
CA VAL A 224 -10.00 14.99 0.78
C VAL A 224 -10.36 15.99 -0.31
N LEU A 225 -9.79 15.83 -1.50
CA LEU A 225 -10.06 16.70 -2.64
C LEU A 225 -11.55 16.71 -2.99
N LEU A 226 -12.13 15.54 -3.24
CA LEU A 226 -13.54 15.43 -3.62
C LEU A 226 -14.48 15.91 -2.51
N ASN A 227 -14.14 15.67 -1.24
CA ASN A 227 -14.87 16.25 -0.11
C ASN A 227 -14.78 17.79 -0.07
N HIS A 228 -13.59 18.36 -0.30
CA HIS A 228 -13.37 19.80 -0.34
C HIS A 228 -14.16 20.47 -1.46
N LEU A 229 -14.31 19.80 -2.61
CA LEU A 229 -15.14 20.26 -3.73
C LEU A 229 -16.65 20.05 -3.50
N GLY A 230 -17.06 19.61 -2.32
CA GLY A 230 -18.47 19.37 -1.99
C GLY A 230 -19.07 18.08 -2.56
N ALA A 231 -18.25 17.22 -3.18
CA ALA A 231 -18.66 15.97 -3.82
C ALA A 231 -17.98 14.75 -3.14
N PRO A 232 -18.25 14.46 -1.85
CA PRO A 232 -17.62 13.35 -1.15
C PRO A 232 -17.92 12.01 -1.84
N ILE A 233 -16.99 11.06 -1.72
CA ILE A 233 -17.07 9.74 -2.36
C ILE A 233 -18.15 8.89 -1.67
N VAL A 234 -18.94 8.16 -2.45
CA VAL A 234 -19.92 7.21 -1.92
C VAL A 234 -19.20 6.10 -1.13
N GLY A 235 -19.73 5.74 0.04
CA GLY A 235 -19.13 4.73 0.92
C GLY A 235 -17.89 5.19 1.70
N ASP A 236 -17.57 6.49 1.69
CA ASP A 236 -16.49 7.02 2.51
C ASP A 236 -16.86 7.01 4.01
N ASP A 237 -15.97 6.44 4.82
CA ASP A 237 -16.10 6.26 6.27
C ASP A 237 -15.40 7.35 7.10
N THR A 238 -14.73 8.29 6.42
CA THR A 238 -13.88 9.31 7.03
C THR A 238 -14.30 10.71 6.61
N TYR A 239 -14.86 10.89 5.42
CA TYR A 239 -15.29 12.18 4.89
C TYR A 239 -16.75 12.12 4.41
N PRO A 240 -17.56 13.15 4.68
CA PRO A 240 -17.24 14.39 5.41
C PRO A 240 -17.10 14.21 6.93
N VAL A 241 -17.68 13.14 7.47
CA VAL A 241 -17.70 12.84 8.92
C VAL A 241 -16.95 11.53 9.16
N ASP A 242 -16.10 11.52 10.18
CA ASP A 242 -15.42 10.31 10.64
C ASP A 242 -16.42 9.39 11.36
N LYS A 243 -16.73 8.25 10.74
CA LYS A 243 -17.66 7.24 11.28
C LYS A 243 -16.97 6.25 12.23
N GLY A 244 -15.68 6.44 12.51
CA GLY A 244 -14.85 5.48 13.24
C GLY A 244 -14.26 4.41 12.33
N LEU A 245 -13.30 3.66 12.88
CA LEU A 245 -12.72 2.51 12.18
C LEU A 245 -13.33 1.22 12.71
N ASP A 246 -14.04 0.53 11.83
CA ASP A 246 -14.37 -0.88 11.98
C ASP A 246 -13.59 -1.70 10.94
N LEU A 247 -12.83 -2.70 11.39
CA LEU A 247 -12.01 -3.54 10.52
C LEU A 247 -12.79 -4.69 9.88
N TYR A 248 -14.04 -4.91 10.28
CA TYR A 248 -14.86 -6.02 9.79
C TYR A 248 -16.26 -5.58 9.35
N ASP A 249 -16.57 -4.28 9.37
CA ASP A 249 -17.69 -3.74 8.59
C ASP A 249 -17.29 -3.64 7.10
N PHE A 250 -18.02 -4.39 6.27
CA PHE A 250 -17.85 -4.45 4.82
C PHE A 250 -19.09 -3.94 4.06
N SER A 251 -20.06 -3.36 4.77
CA SER A 251 -21.37 -2.98 4.22
C SER A 251 -21.30 -1.86 3.18
N SER A 252 -20.29 -0.98 3.29
CA SER A 252 -20.20 0.27 2.53
C SER A 252 -18.86 0.38 1.81
N PRO A 253 -18.67 -0.26 0.64
CA PRO A 253 -17.43 -0.16 -0.12
C PRO A 253 -17.24 1.27 -0.65
N LEU A 254 -16.08 1.85 -0.35
CA LEU A 254 -15.67 3.14 -0.89
C LEU A 254 -15.65 3.06 -2.42
N GLN A 255 -16.51 3.84 -3.09
CA GLN A 255 -16.61 3.89 -4.54
C GLN A 255 -15.46 4.69 -5.16
N LEU A 256 -14.22 4.29 -4.86
CA LEU A 256 -12.96 4.80 -5.41
C LEU A 256 -12.16 3.62 -5.96
N LEU A 257 -11.86 3.68 -7.25
CA LEU A 257 -11.19 2.64 -8.00
C LEU A 257 -9.88 3.19 -8.58
N ALA A 258 -8.74 2.56 -8.27
CA ALA A 258 -7.50 2.74 -9.00
C ALA A 258 -7.61 2.01 -10.35
N TYR A 259 -8.26 2.68 -11.31
CA TYR A 259 -8.73 2.09 -12.56
C TYR A 259 -7.61 1.65 -13.48
N SER A 260 -6.59 2.48 -13.70
CA SER A 260 -5.47 2.08 -14.55
C SER A 260 -4.14 2.65 -14.09
N LEU A 261 -3.08 1.93 -14.43
CA LEU A 261 -1.72 2.31 -14.16
C LEU A 261 -0.86 2.04 -15.40
N GLU A 262 -0.03 3.02 -15.77
CA GLU A 262 0.81 2.99 -16.96
C GLU A 262 2.24 3.46 -16.64
N PHE A 263 3.22 2.78 -17.21
CA PHE A 263 4.64 3.14 -17.11
C PHE A 263 5.44 2.57 -18.28
N THR A 264 6.63 3.13 -18.52
CA THR A 264 7.64 2.52 -19.38
C THR A 264 8.46 1.54 -18.56
N ASP A 265 8.49 0.29 -18.97
CA ASP A 265 9.29 -0.76 -18.34
C ASP A 265 10.78 -0.37 -18.35
N PRO A 266 11.44 -0.29 -17.18
CA PRO A 266 12.82 0.19 -17.07
C PRO A 266 13.85 -0.82 -17.59
N LEU A 267 13.45 -2.08 -17.79
CA LEU A 267 14.31 -3.15 -18.30
C LEU A 267 14.17 -3.32 -19.80
N THR A 268 12.95 -3.17 -20.33
CA THR A 268 12.64 -3.44 -21.74
C THR A 268 12.31 -2.20 -22.56
N SER A 269 12.15 -1.04 -21.93
CA SER A 269 11.68 0.21 -22.54
C SER A 269 10.28 0.13 -23.19
N ARG A 270 9.53 -0.95 -22.97
CA ARG A 270 8.17 -1.11 -23.49
C ARG A 270 7.17 -0.36 -22.63
N ALA A 271 6.22 0.33 -23.26
CA ALA A 271 5.06 0.87 -22.55
C ALA A 271 4.19 -0.28 -22.02
N ARG A 272 3.85 -0.22 -20.74
CA ARG A 272 2.96 -1.18 -20.06
C ARG A 272 1.78 -0.42 -19.48
N LYS A 273 0.57 -0.93 -19.71
CA LYS A 273 -0.68 -0.42 -19.15
C LYS A 273 -1.49 -1.57 -18.59
N TYR A 274 -1.96 -1.41 -17.36
CA TYR A 274 -2.84 -2.36 -16.69
C TYR A 274 -4.12 -1.65 -16.25
N VAL A 275 -5.25 -2.32 -16.42
CA VAL A 275 -6.59 -1.78 -16.19
C VAL A 275 -7.35 -2.71 -15.25
N ALA A 276 -8.16 -2.13 -14.37
CA ALA A 276 -9.07 -2.85 -13.50
C ALA A 276 -10.15 -3.59 -14.33
N PRO A 277 -10.68 -4.72 -13.83
CA PRO A 277 -11.63 -5.56 -14.56
C PRO A 277 -13.04 -4.95 -14.66
N TYR A 278 -13.27 -3.78 -14.08
CA TYR A 278 -14.52 -3.02 -14.21
C TYR A 278 -14.23 -1.52 -14.18
N SER A 279 -15.22 -0.74 -14.62
CA SER A 279 -15.21 0.71 -14.57
C SER A 279 -16.51 1.22 -13.92
N PHE A 280 -16.53 2.47 -13.47
CA PHE A 280 -17.75 3.11 -12.98
C PHE A 280 -18.61 3.74 -14.09
N GLY A 281 -18.16 3.73 -15.35
CA GLY A 281 -18.75 4.46 -16.47
C GLY A 281 -19.40 3.62 -17.57
N GLY A 282 -19.90 2.42 -17.25
CA GLY A 282 -20.49 1.50 -18.23
C GLY A 282 -19.48 0.61 -18.96
N SER A 283 -19.98 -0.47 -19.56
CA SER A 283 -19.32 -1.77 -19.82
C SER A 283 -17.91 -1.72 -20.42
N LEU A 284 -17.02 -2.57 -19.91
CA LEU A 284 -15.94 -3.13 -20.73
C LEU A 284 -16.65 -4.13 -21.65
N ASP A 285 -16.68 -3.85 -22.95
CA ASP A 285 -17.09 -4.82 -23.97
C ASP A 285 -16.22 -6.08 -23.91
#